data_AF-A0A151JG82-F1
#
_entry.id   AF-A0A151JG82-F1
#
_cell.length_a   1.000
_cell.length_b   1.000
_cell.length_c   1.000
_cell.angle_alpha   90.00
_cell.angle_beta   90.00
_cell.angle_gamma   90.00
#
_symmetry.space_group_name_H-M   'P 1'
#
loop_
_entity.id
_entity.type
_entity.pdbx_description
1 polymer ?
#
loop_
_entity_poly.entity_id
_entity_poly.type
_entity_poly.pdbx_seq_one_letter_code
_entity_poly.pdbx_strand_id
1 'polypeptide(L)'
;MAVNKAQLYRYKGNFCSCCGKSVDEMIERYGTFNRLFDLHHVVPSNKAENYENLLRQNLSTKQLDEVDKCVLLCKECHSVLHAQNYKTKAILSFEYQNQVRTQEVDCWLVVDKIDKTIKLIYEGDLLLEPYVETLNGNYENVIFAIDLNKTPYLIERLKSLREGDLYLVNNALSDKTLFLAERVGNLIKIKHEVEFRHITMDASRAKKGTRMWYRNGVVLHENGQVQSDGFVTFSLDATKFS
;
A
#
# COMPACT_ATOMS: atom_id res chain seq x y z
N MET A 1 -23.72 -4.48 9.14
CA MET A 1 -23.76 -4.62 7.68
C MET A 1 -22.50 -5.39 7.33
N ALA A 2 -22.61 -6.60 6.78
CA ALA A 2 -21.44 -7.38 6.39
C ALA A 2 -20.61 -6.57 5.39
N VAL A 3 -19.28 -6.66 5.47
CA VAL A 3 -18.41 -6.06 4.46
C VAL A 3 -18.81 -6.61 3.11
N ASN A 4 -19.20 -5.75 2.19
CA ASN A 4 -19.49 -6.16 0.83
C ASN A 4 -18.15 -6.33 0.12
N LYS A 5 -17.97 -7.38 -0.68
CA LYS A 5 -16.77 -7.61 -1.53
C LYS A 5 -16.33 -6.33 -2.27
N ALA A 6 -17.28 -5.48 -2.65
CA ALA A 6 -17.03 -4.16 -3.23
C ALA A 6 -16.06 -3.29 -2.41
N GLN A 7 -16.17 -3.29 -1.07
CA GLN A 7 -15.28 -2.51 -0.19
C GLN A 7 -13.84 -3.05 -0.24
N LEU A 8 -13.67 -4.37 -0.25
CA LEU A 8 -12.34 -4.99 -0.38
C LEU A 8 -11.74 -4.72 -1.76
N TYR A 9 -12.56 -4.70 -2.81
CA TYR A 9 -12.08 -4.38 -4.16
C TYR A 9 -11.65 -2.92 -4.28
N ARG A 10 -12.43 -1.98 -3.72
CA ARG A 10 -12.01 -0.56 -3.62
C ARG A 10 -10.72 -0.39 -2.84
N TYR A 11 -10.58 -1.11 -1.73
CA TYR A 11 -9.34 -1.13 -0.96
C TYR A 11 -8.14 -1.63 -1.78
N LYS A 12 -8.34 -2.61 -2.68
CA LYS A 12 -7.32 -3.07 -3.64
C LYS A 12 -7.23 -2.20 -4.91
N GLY A 13 -7.76 -0.98 -4.88
CA GLY A 13 -7.68 0.00 -5.97
C GLY A 13 -8.84 -0.07 -6.97
N ASN A 14 -9.71 -1.07 -6.90
CA ASN A 14 -10.91 -1.22 -7.75
C ASN A 14 -10.66 -1.51 -9.25
N PHE A 15 -9.46 -1.94 -9.61
CA PHE A 15 -9.10 -2.34 -10.98
C PHE A 15 -8.37 -3.68 -10.99
N CYS A 16 -8.48 -4.41 -12.10
CA CYS A 16 -7.69 -5.61 -12.31
C CYS A 16 -6.20 -5.27 -12.45
N SER A 17 -5.35 -5.85 -11.61
CA SER A 17 -3.90 -5.63 -11.60
C SER A 17 -3.17 -6.11 -12.87
N CYS A 18 -3.84 -6.85 -13.75
CA CYS A 18 -3.25 -7.36 -15.00
C CYS A 18 -3.69 -6.55 -16.25
N CYS A 19 -4.99 -6.26 -16.39
CA CYS A 19 -5.53 -5.60 -17.59
C CYS A 19 -6.11 -4.21 -17.34
N GLY A 20 -6.19 -3.74 -16.10
CA GLY A 20 -6.76 -2.43 -15.76
C GLY A 20 -8.30 -2.36 -15.84
N LYS A 21 -9.00 -3.47 -16.14
CA LYS A 21 -10.48 -3.50 -16.15
C LYS A 21 -11.03 -3.00 -14.80
N SER A 22 -11.89 -1.99 -14.84
CA SER A 22 -12.45 -1.34 -13.64
C SER A 22 -13.68 -2.05 -13.11
N VAL A 23 -13.77 -2.19 -11.79
CA VAL A 23 -14.98 -2.70 -11.13
C VAL A 23 -16.13 -1.71 -11.28
N ASP A 24 -15.88 -0.40 -11.12
CA ASP A 24 -16.92 0.63 -11.22
C ASP A 24 -17.48 0.73 -12.63
N GLU A 25 -16.63 0.63 -13.66
CA GLU A 25 -17.07 0.58 -15.06
C GLU A 25 -17.98 -0.64 -15.33
N MET A 26 -17.70 -1.80 -14.74
CA MET A 26 -18.58 -2.97 -14.88
C MET A 26 -19.92 -2.79 -14.18
N ILE A 27 -19.94 -2.12 -13.02
CA ILE A 27 -21.18 -1.75 -12.34
C ILE A 27 -21.98 -0.77 -13.19
N GLU A 28 -21.34 0.27 -13.72
CA GLU A 28 -22.01 1.28 -14.56
C GLU A 28 -22.59 0.68 -15.83
N ARG A 29 -21.81 -0.17 -16.53
CA ARG A 29 -22.24 -0.78 -17.80
C ARG A 29 -23.24 -1.91 -17.64
N TYR A 30 -23.05 -2.78 -16.65
CA TYR A 30 -23.78 -4.05 -16.54
C TYR A 30 -24.58 -4.20 -15.26
N GLY A 31 -24.54 -3.22 -14.36
CA GLY A 31 -25.24 -3.24 -13.07
C GLY A 31 -24.63 -4.19 -12.04
N THR A 32 -23.51 -4.85 -12.34
CA THR A 32 -22.90 -5.82 -11.42
C THR A 32 -21.41 -6.05 -11.69
N PHE A 33 -20.67 -6.41 -10.64
CA PHE A 33 -19.31 -6.93 -10.73
C PHE A 33 -19.22 -8.40 -10.26
N ASN A 34 -20.34 -8.99 -9.83
CA ASN A 34 -20.35 -10.32 -9.23
C ASN A 34 -19.85 -11.37 -10.23
N ARG A 35 -18.91 -12.22 -9.79
CA ARG A 35 -18.25 -13.25 -10.60
C ARG A 35 -17.37 -12.71 -11.74
N LEU A 36 -17.18 -11.39 -11.83
CA LEU A 36 -16.31 -10.75 -12.81
C LEU A 36 -14.91 -10.48 -12.28
N PHE A 37 -14.75 -10.41 -10.95
CA PHE A 37 -13.48 -10.18 -10.26
C PHE A 37 -13.31 -11.12 -9.08
N ASP A 38 -12.06 -11.45 -8.76
CA ASP A 38 -11.66 -12.29 -7.65
C ASP A 38 -10.33 -11.79 -7.06
N LEU A 39 -10.11 -12.04 -5.76
CA LEU A 39 -8.82 -11.84 -5.10
C LEU A 39 -7.94 -13.07 -5.32
N HIS A 40 -6.71 -12.86 -5.77
CA HIS A 40 -5.75 -13.92 -6.08
C HIS A 40 -4.50 -13.79 -5.22
N HIS A 41 -4.08 -14.89 -4.58
CA HIS A 41 -2.82 -14.95 -3.82
C HIS A 41 -1.66 -15.27 -4.77
N VAL A 42 -0.66 -14.40 -4.82
CA VAL A 42 0.54 -14.65 -5.63
C VAL A 42 1.35 -15.78 -5.00
N VAL A 43 1.41 -15.84 -3.67
CA VAL A 43 2.02 -16.92 -2.89
C VAL A 43 0.93 -17.73 -2.14
N PRO A 44 0.41 -18.83 -2.72
CA PRO A 44 -0.72 -19.58 -2.14
C PRO A 44 -0.45 -20.18 -0.76
N SER A 45 0.80 -20.46 -0.42
CA SER A 45 1.19 -21.01 0.89
C SER A 45 0.98 -20.04 2.05
N ASN A 46 0.84 -18.73 1.77
CA ASN A 46 0.65 -17.70 2.77
C ASN A 46 -0.83 -17.43 3.09
N LYS A 47 -1.75 -18.11 2.38
CA LYS A 47 -3.20 -18.03 2.54
C LYS A 47 -3.63 -18.54 3.91
N ALA A 48 -4.52 -17.82 4.59
CA ALA A 48 -5.08 -18.26 5.86
C ALA A 48 -5.96 -19.52 5.69
N GLU A 49 -5.86 -20.48 6.61
CA GLU A 49 -6.66 -21.72 6.59
C GLU A 49 -8.17 -21.45 6.55
N ASN A 50 -8.63 -20.40 7.23
CA ASN A 50 -10.03 -19.98 7.31
C ASN A 50 -10.37 -18.83 6.35
N TYR A 51 -9.64 -18.65 5.25
CA TYR A 51 -9.80 -17.59 4.25
C TYR A 51 -11.26 -17.27 3.88
N GLU A 52 -12.03 -18.30 3.49
CA GLU A 52 -13.44 -18.12 3.07
C GLU A 52 -14.30 -17.48 4.16
N ASN A 53 -14.05 -17.85 5.41
CA ASN A 53 -14.75 -17.29 6.56
C ASN A 53 -14.26 -15.88 6.86
N LEU A 54 -12.94 -15.62 6.76
CA LEU A 54 -12.35 -14.29 6.96
C LEU A 54 -12.92 -13.26 5.99
N LEU A 55 -13.05 -13.59 4.70
CA LEU A 55 -13.56 -12.66 3.69
C LEU A 55 -15.07 -12.34 3.82
N ARG A 56 -15.82 -13.11 4.61
CA ARG A 56 -17.25 -12.89 4.86
C ARG A 56 -17.52 -12.10 6.15
N GLN A 57 -16.49 -11.84 6.95
CA GLN A 57 -16.61 -11.13 8.21
C GLN A 57 -16.70 -9.61 8.02
N ASN A 58 -17.05 -8.92 9.11
CA ASN A 58 -16.92 -7.46 9.18
C ASN A 58 -15.46 -7.05 9.11
N LEU A 59 -15.25 -5.79 8.72
CA LEU A 59 -13.92 -5.24 8.52
C LEU A 59 -13.11 -5.33 9.80
N SER A 60 -11.92 -5.92 9.68
CA SER A 60 -11.02 -6.14 10.80
C SER A 60 -9.59 -6.17 10.31
N THR A 61 -8.64 -5.97 11.23
CA THR A 61 -7.21 -6.05 10.92
C THR A 61 -6.88 -7.40 10.28
N LYS A 62 -7.34 -8.51 10.87
CA LYS A 62 -7.11 -9.88 10.34
C LYS A 62 -7.63 -10.08 8.91
N GLN A 63 -8.80 -9.52 8.59
CA GLN A 63 -9.34 -9.63 7.23
C GLN A 63 -8.47 -8.86 6.24
N LEU A 64 -8.02 -7.67 6.62
CA LEU A 64 -7.17 -6.83 5.77
C LEU A 64 -5.77 -7.43 5.61
N ASP A 65 -5.20 -8.03 6.67
CA ASP A 65 -3.91 -8.72 6.59
C ASP A 65 -3.93 -9.86 5.57
N GLU A 66 -5.09 -10.52 5.38
CA GLU A 66 -5.28 -11.53 4.33
C GLU A 66 -5.46 -10.90 2.94
N VAL A 67 -6.22 -9.81 2.85
CA VAL A 67 -6.46 -9.09 1.58
C VAL A 67 -5.20 -8.40 1.06
N ASP A 68 -4.28 -8.04 1.95
CA ASP A 68 -2.98 -7.44 1.62
C ASP A 68 -2.09 -8.41 0.83
N LYS A 69 -2.22 -9.72 1.08
CA LYS A 69 -1.56 -10.81 0.34
C LYS A 69 -2.21 -11.12 -1.01
N CYS A 70 -3.24 -10.38 -1.40
CA CYS A 70 -3.97 -10.63 -2.64
C CYS A 70 -3.73 -9.51 -3.66
N VAL A 71 -3.79 -9.88 -4.93
CA VAL A 71 -4.03 -8.95 -6.05
C VAL A 71 -5.47 -9.08 -6.53
N LEU A 72 -6.04 -8.00 -7.07
CA LEU A 72 -7.40 -8.03 -7.64
C LEU A 72 -7.30 -8.37 -9.13
N LEU A 73 -7.96 -9.44 -9.57
CA LEU A 73 -7.97 -9.86 -10.96
C LEU A 73 -9.39 -9.96 -11.49
N CYS A 74 -9.60 -9.56 -12.75
CA CYS A 74 -10.83 -9.93 -13.46
C CYS A 74 -10.81 -11.43 -13.79
N LYS A 75 -11.97 -12.01 -14.02
CA LYS A 75 -12.14 -13.46 -14.20
C LYS A 75 -11.29 -14.02 -15.35
N GLU A 76 -11.22 -13.29 -16.46
CA GLU A 76 -10.43 -13.67 -17.63
C GLU A 76 -8.93 -13.72 -17.29
N CYS A 77 -8.38 -12.63 -16.76
CA CYS A 77 -6.97 -12.58 -16.36
C CYS A 77 -6.65 -13.65 -15.30
N HIS A 78 -7.55 -13.86 -14.35
CA HIS A 78 -7.40 -14.89 -13.32
C HIS A 78 -7.34 -16.30 -13.93
N SER A 79 -8.22 -16.61 -14.88
CA SER A 79 -8.23 -17.88 -15.60
C SER A 79 -7.00 -18.08 -16.48
N VAL A 80 -6.57 -17.05 -17.22
CA VAL A 80 -5.36 -17.09 -18.05
C VAL A 80 -4.12 -17.34 -17.18
N LEU A 81 -4.00 -16.62 -16.07
CA LEU A 81 -2.89 -16.75 -15.14
C LEU A 81 -2.80 -18.17 -14.58
N HIS A 82 -3.92 -18.78 -14.17
CA HIS A 82 -3.96 -20.18 -13.76
C HIS A 82 -3.70 -21.18 -14.90
N ALA A 83 -4.14 -20.88 -16.12
CA ALA A 83 -3.93 -21.76 -17.28
C ALA A 83 -2.46 -21.77 -17.74
N GLN A 84 -1.79 -20.61 -17.73
CA GLN A 84 -0.37 -20.50 -18.05
C GLN A 84 0.52 -21.05 -16.93
N ASN A 85 0.15 -20.79 -15.67
CA ASN A 85 0.83 -21.31 -14.47
C ASN A 85 2.34 -21.03 -14.44
N TYR A 86 2.76 -19.90 -14.97
CA TYR A 86 4.16 -19.45 -14.92
C TYR A 86 4.40 -18.69 -13.63
N LYS A 87 5.13 -19.30 -12.70
CA LYS A 87 5.56 -18.71 -11.44
C LYS A 87 7.06 -18.53 -11.46
N THR A 88 7.54 -17.40 -10.97
CA THR A 88 8.97 -17.12 -10.92
C THR A 88 9.29 -16.16 -9.77
N LYS A 89 10.58 -16.01 -9.52
CA LYS A 89 11.14 -14.92 -8.73
C LYS A 89 11.74 -13.90 -9.69
N ALA A 90 11.39 -12.63 -9.50
CA ALA A 90 11.97 -11.52 -10.25
C ALA A 90 12.88 -10.71 -9.33
N ILE A 91 14.05 -10.31 -9.83
CA ILE A 91 14.93 -9.34 -9.18
C ILE A 91 14.74 -8.03 -9.91
N LEU A 92 14.07 -7.09 -9.26
CA LEU A 92 13.91 -5.73 -9.76
C LEU A 92 15.12 -4.92 -9.29
N SER A 93 15.72 -4.14 -10.19
CA SER A 93 16.83 -3.24 -9.91
C SER A 93 16.47 -1.85 -10.35
N PHE A 94 16.78 -0.85 -9.53
CA PHE A 94 16.56 0.55 -9.85
C PHE A 94 17.82 1.34 -9.49
N GLU A 95 18.25 2.19 -10.42
CA GLU A 95 19.42 3.04 -10.28
C GLU A 95 19.00 4.50 -10.26
N TYR A 96 19.45 5.24 -9.25
CA TYR A 96 19.19 6.67 -9.12
C TYR A 96 20.35 7.36 -8.42
N GLN A 97 20.87 8.44 -9.02
CA GLN A 97 22.02 9.22 -8.51
C GLN A 97 23.18 8.35 -7.98
N ASN A 98 23.65 7.41 -8.81
CA ASN A 98 24.73 6.45 -8.50
C ASN A 98 24.43 5.47 -7.35
N GLN A 99 23.19 5.41 -6.86
CA GLN A 99 22.74 4.39 -5.94
C GLN A 99 21.95 3.34 -6.70
N VAL A 100 22.30 2.07 -6.49
CA VAL A 100 21.52 0.94 -6.98
C VAL A 100 20.81 0.30 -5.79
N ARG A 101 19.52 -0.01 -5.97
CA ARG A 101 18.73 -0.82 -5.05
C ARG A 101 18.08 -1.96 -5.80
N THR A 102 17.99 -3.09 -5.12
CA THR A 102 17.36 -4.30 -5.64
C THR A 102 16.29 -4.81 -4.70
N GLN A 103 15.24 -5.39 -5.28
CA GLN A 103 14.16 -6.06 -4.57
C GLN A 103 13.85 -7.38 -5.26
N GLU A 104 13.86 -8.47 -4.51
CA GLU A 104 13.35 -9.75 -4.97
C GLU A 104 11.84 -9.83 -4.70
N VAL A 105 11.07 -10.28 -5.69
CA VAL A 105 9.63 -10.51 -5.56
C VAL A 105 9.23 -11.87 -6.14
N ASP A 106 8.37 -12.59 -5.43
CA ASP A 106 7.63 -13.72 -5.98
C ASP A 106 6.53 -13.19 -6.90
N CYS A 107 6.41 -13.74 -8.11
CA CYS A 107 5.44 -13.26 -9.08
C CYS A 107 4.91 -14.37 -9.99
N TRP A 108 3.75 -14.11 -10.57
CA TRP A 108 3.23 -14.85 -11.71
C TRP A 108 3.47 -14.04 -12.99
N LEU A 109 3.68 -14.76 -14.09
CA LEU A 109 3.83 -14.16 -15.41
C LEU A 109 2.58 -14.39 -16.24
N VAL A 110 2.16 -13.36 -16.95
CA VAL A 110 1.19 -13.47 -18.05
C VAL A 110 1.90 -13.11 -19.34
N VAL A 111 2.03 -14.09 -20.22
CA VAL A 111 2.63 -13.92 -21.55
C VAL A 111 1.54 -13.68 -22.57
N ASP A 112 1.56 -12.50 -23.19
CA ASP A 112 0.73 -12.19 -24.34
C ASP A 112 1.52 -12.42 -25.62
N LYS A 113 1.12 -13.42 -26.41
CA LYS A 113 1.81 -13.79 -27.66
C LYS A 113 1.47 -12.87 -28.82
N ILE A 114 0.32 -12.21 -28.78
CA ILE A 114 -0.12 -11.29 -29.83
C ILE A 114 0.59 -9.96 -29.64
N ASP A 115 0.50 -9.40 -28.43
CA ASP A 115 1.12 -8.12 -28.08
C ASP A 115 2.62 -8.27 -27.78
N LYS A 116 3.14 -9.50 -27.72
CA LYS A 116 4.53 -9.84 -27.41
C LYS A 116 5.00 -9.22 -26.09
N THR A 117 4.13 -9.23 -25.09
CA THR A 117 4.42 -8.66 -23.77
C THR A 117 4.46 -9.73 -22.69
N ILE A 118 5.21 -9.44 -21.62
CA ILE A 118 5.20 -10.21 -20.39
C ILE A 118 4.76 -9.25 -19.28
N LYS A 119 3.69 -9.59 -18.58
CA LYS A 119 3.24 -8.85 -17.40
C LYS A 119 3.62 -9.62 -16.15
N LEU A 120 4.24 -8.93 -15.20
CA LEU A 120 4.57 -9.46 -13.89
C LEU A 120 3.44 -9.10 -12.94
N ILE A 121 2.86 -10.11 -12.28
CA ILE A 121 1.83 -9.95 -11.25
C ILE A 121 2.44 -10.37 -9.93
N TYR A 122 2.65 -9.41 -9.03
CA TYR A 122 3.25 -9.63 -7.71
C TYR A 122 2.39 -8.97 -6.62
N GLU A 123 2.56 -9.43 -5.37
CA GLU A 123 1.92 -8.87 -4.19
C GLU A 123 2.89 -7.96 -3.41
N GLY A 124 2.37 -6.94 -2.74
CA GLY A 124 3.15 -6.02 -1.91
C GLY A 124 3.60 -4.72 -2.60
N ASP A 125 4.32 -3.89 -1.86
CA ASP A 125 4.80 -2.59 -2.31
C ASP A 125 6.07 -2.69 -3.17
N LEU A 126 6.18 -1.78 -4.14
CA LEU A 126 7.44 -1.53 -4.84
C LEU A 126 8.38 -0.73 -3.93
N LEU A 127 9.40 -1.38 -3.39
CA LEU A 127 10.32 -0.79 -2.41
C LEU A 127 11.54 -0.10 -3.05
N LEU A 128 11.48 0.13 -4.36
CA LEU A 128 12.56 0.74 -5.14
C LEU A 128 12.31 2.22 -5.48
N GLU A 129 11.19 2.79 -5.03
CA GLU A 129 10.90 4.19 -5.27
C GLU A 129 11.89 5.09 -4.50
N PRO A 130 12.56 6.05 -5.17
CA PRO A 130 13.47 6.99 -4.53
C PRO A 130 12.72 8.17 -3.91
N TYR A 131 13.21 8.61 -2.76
CA TYR A 131 12.77 9.81 -2.06
C TYR A 131 13.96 10.68 -1.70
N VAL A 132 13.67 11.95 -1.47
CA VAL A 132 14.61 12.93 -0.94
C VAL A 132 14.10 13.34 0.44
N GLU A 133 14.88 13.07 1.48
CA GLU A 133 14.60 13.59 2.81
C GLU A 133 15.36 14.89 3.07
N THR A 134 14.74 15.81 3.79
CA THR A 134 15.38 17.05 4.23
C THR A 134 15.11 17.37 5.68
N LEU A 135 16.08 18.02 6.33
CA LEU A 135 15.97 18.55 7.70
C LEU A 135 16.29 20.05 7.67
N ASN A 136 15.32 20.87 8.07
CA ASN A 136 15.42 22.33 8.12
C ASN A 136 15.91 22.97 6.80
N GLY A 137 15.67 22.31 5.66
CA GLY A 137 16.13 22.73 4.33
C GLY A 137 17.65 22.71 4.10
N ASN A 138 18.45 22.24 5.06
CA ASN A 138 19.92 22.32 5.00
C ASN A 138 20.60 20.97 4.72
N TYR A 139 19.90 19.87 4.99
CA TYR A 139 20.35 18.52 4.75
C TYR A 139 19.50 17.90 3.66
N GLU A 140 20.12 17.27 2.66
CA GLU A 140 19.44 16.53 1.61
C GLU A 140 20.08 15.16 1.48
N ASN A 141 19.27 14.11 1.52
CA ASN A 141 19.74 12.74 1.34
C ASN A 141 18.74 11.93 0.54
N VAL A 142 19.26 11.17 -0.42
CA VAL A 142 18.47 10.23 -1.22
C VAL A 142 18.31 8.94 -0.43
N ILE A 143 17.06 8.56 -0.22
CA ILE A 143 16.65 7.31 0.42
C ILE A 143 15.69 6.56 -0.49
N PHE A 144 15.47 5.28 -0.23
CA PHE A 144 14.52 4.48 -0.99
C PHE A 144 13.38 3.98 -0.11
N ALA A 145 12.27 3.59 -0.73
CA ALA A 145 11.14 2.95 -0.05
C ALA A 145 11.58 1.77 0.84
N ILE A 146 12.58 0.99 0.43
CA ILE A 146 13.14 -0.11 1.24
C ILE A 146 13.78 0.38 2.55
N ASP A 147 14.31 1.60 2.58
CA ASP A 147 14.91 2.20 3.78
C ASP A 147 13.79 2.67 4.73
N LEU A 148 12.71 3.23 4.18
CA LEU A 148 11.54 3.68 4.94
C LEU A 148 10.70 2.52 5.50
N ASN A 149 10.60 1.41 4.77
CA ASN A 149 9.82 0.24 5.19
C ASN A 149 10.49 -0.54 6.33
N LYS A 150 11.79 -0.31 6.58
CA LYS A 150 12.47 -0.82 7.78
C LYS A 150 12.13 0.08 8.97
N THR A 151 11.26 -0.42 9.84
CA THR A 151 10.63 0.32 10.95
C THR A 151 11.56 1.08 11.91
N PRO A 152 12.88 0.85 12.04
CA PRO A 152 13.68 1.80 12.81
C PRO A 152 13.84 3.15 12.10
N TYR A 153 13.97 3.20 10.76
CA TYR A 153 14.51 4.38 10.08
C TYR A 153 13.69 5.65 10.33
N LEU A 154 12.41 5.66 9.93
CA LEU A 154 11.57 6.85 10.08
C LEU A 154 11.38 7.21 11.55
N ILE A 155 11.22 6.20 12.42
CA ILE A 155 11.08 6.41 13.86
C ILE A 155 12.34 7.06 14.44
N GLU A 156 13.53 6.56 14.12
CA GLU A 156 14.82 7.12 14.57
C GLU A 156 15.01 8.56 14.08
N ARG A 157 14.62 8.87 12.84
CA ARG A 157 14.61 10.25 12.34
C ARG A 157 13.69 11.13 13.18
N LEU A 158 12.46 10.70 13.45
CA LEU A 158 11.51 11.45 14.30
C LEU A 158 12.03 11.64 15.74
N LYS A 159 12.69 10.62 16.32
CA LYS A 159 13.31 10.71 17.66
C LYS A 159 14.43 11.75 17.72
N SER A 160 15.15 11.94 16.62
CA SER A 160 16.30 12.85 16.55
C SER A 160 15.91 14.33 16.44
N LEU A 161 14.63 14.63 16.18
CA LEU A 161 14.14 16.00 16.01
C LEU A 161 14.19 16.80 17.32
N ARG A 162 14.77 17.99 17.23
CA ARG A 162 14.86 19.02 18.27
C ARG A 162 13.73 20.02 18.11
N GLU A 163 13.49 20.83 19.14
CA GLU A 163 12.44 21.86 19.09
C GLU A 163 12.58 22.76 17.87
N GLY A 164 11.49 22.91 17.12
CA GLY A 164 11.45 23.71 15.89
C GLY A 164 11.99 23.00 14.65
N ASP A 165 12.52 21.78 14.76
CA ASP A 165 12.98 21.03 13.58
C ASP A 165 11.79 20.67 12.68
N LEU A 166 12.01 20.85 11.38
CA LEU A 166 11.12 20.48 10.28
C LEU A 166 11.80 19.42 9.41
N TYR A 167 11.22 18.23 9.39
CA TYR A 167 11.66 17.10 8.58
C TYR A 167 10.66 16.83 7.46
N LEU A 168 11.15 16.71 6.23
CA LEU A 168 10.33 16.46 5.04
C LEU A 168 10.84 15.22 4.30
N VAL A 169 9.91 14.49 3.67
CA VAL A 169 10.23 13.48 2.65
C VAL A 169 9.46 13.81 1.38
N ASN A 170 10.20 14.03 0.31
CA ASN A 170 9.68 14.33 -1.02
C ASN A 170 9.88 13.12 -1.94
N ASN A 171 8.96 12.92 -2.88
CA ASN A 171 9.18 11.99 -3.98
C ASN A 171 10.30 12.51 -4.88
N ALA A 172 11.35 11.71 -5.11
CA ALA A 172 12.54 12.20 -5.82
C ALA A 172 12.30 12.42 -7.33
N LEU A 173 11.22 11.89 -7.90
CA LEU A 173 10.90 12.00 -9.32
C LEU A 173 9.92 13.13 -9.64
N SER A 174 9.08 13.52 -8.67
CA SER A 174 8.03 14.53 -8.86
C SER A 174 8.18 15.76 -7.98
N ASP A 175 9.15 15.77 -7.06
CA ASP A 175 9.38 16.78 -6.02
C ASP A 175 8.18 17.03 -5.08
N LYS A 176 7.13 16.20 -5.17
CA LYS A 176 5.95 16.31 -4.30
C LYS A 176 6.34 15.94 -2.86
N THR A 177 6.02 16.81 -1.91
CA THR A 177 6.15 16.51 -0.48
C THR A 177 5.11 15.49 -0.05
N LEU A 178 5.57 14.34 0.43
CA LEU A 178 4.72 13.23 0.85
C LEU A 178 4.62 13.11 2.37
N PHE A 179 5.64 13.53 3.09
CA PHE A 179 5.69 13.44 4.55
C PHE A 179 6.30 14.71 5.14
N LEU A 180 5.71 15.19 6.23
CA LEU A 180 6.17 16.32 7.02
C LEU A 180 6.06 15.97 8.50
N ALA A 181 7.13 16.22 9.25
CA ALA A 181 7.15 16.17 10.70
C ALA A 181 7.75 17.45 11.28
N GLU A 182 7.07 18.04 12.24
CA GLU A 182 7.50 19.24 12.96
C GLU A 182 7.53 18.95 14.46
N ARG A 183 8.62 19.32 15.13
CA ARG A 183 8.74 19.20 16.59
C ARG A 183 8.25 20.47 17.28
N VAL A 184 7.19 20.32 18.10
CA VAL A 184 6.58 21.42 18.88
C VAL A 184 6.37 20.98 20.33
N GLY A 185 7.23 21.48 21.21
CA GLY A 185 7.34 21.08 22.61
C GLY A 185 7.61 19.58 22.78
N ASN A 186 6.69 18.88 23.44
CA ASN A 186 6.75 17.42 23.61
C ASN A 186 6.03 16.66 22.50
N LEU A 187 5.49 17.34 21.49
CA LEU A 187 4.76 16.71 20.40
C LEU A 187 5.54 16.76 19.11
N ILE A 188 5.45 15.69 18.33
CA ILE A 188 5.84 15.67 16.92
C ILE A 188 4.55 15.70 16.12
N LYS A 189 4.28 16.83 15.46
CA LYS A 189 3.14 16.98 14.56
C LYS A 189 3.51 16.37 13.21
N ILE A 190 2.70 15.44 12.73
CA ILE A 190 2.93 14.74 11.48
C ILE A 190 1.78 15.02 10.55
N LYS A 191 2.12 15.37 9.31
CA LYS A 191 1.21 15.46 8.17
C LYS A 191 1.83 14.67 7.02
N HIS A 192 1.08 13.77 6.41
CA HIS A 192 1.54 13.07 5.22
C HIS A 192 0.40 12.88 4.22
N GLU A 193 0.77 12.77 2.95
CA GLU A 193 -0.13 12.40 1.87
C GLU A 193 -0.61 10.95 2.07
N VAL A 194 -1.87 10.68 1.73
CA VAL A 194 -2.43 9.32 1.82
C VAL A 194 -1.67 8.34 0.94
N GLU A 195 -1.07 8.79 -0.16
CA GLU A 195 -0.26 7.92 -1.03
C GLU A 195 1.10 7.52 -0.41
N PHE A 196 1.51 8.10 0.72
CA PHE A 196 2.78 7.79 1.40
C PHE A 196 2.69 6.45 2.16
N ARG A 197 2.97 5.35 1.45
CA ARG A 197 2.65 3.97 1.89
C ARG A 197 3.46 3.41 3.06
N HIS A 198 4.51 4.12 3.48
CA HIS A 198 5.47 3.63 4.49
C HIS A 198 5.01 3.79 5.94
N ILE A 199 3.78 4.26 6.15
CA ILE A 199 3.18 4.41 7.46
C ILE A 199 1.92 3.57 7.51
N THR A 200 1.77 2.84 8.63
CA THR A 200 0.55 2.08 8.92
C THR A 200 -0.05 2.57 10.23
N MET A 201 -1.37 2.75 10.27
CA MET A 201 -2.12 3.05 11.48
C MET A 201 -3.30 2.10 11.62
N ASP A 202 -3.41 1.46 12.78
CA ASP A 202 -4.54 0.62 13.15
C ASP A 202 -5.36 1.30 14.25
N ALA A 203 -6.49 1.90 13.87
CA ALA A 203 -7.47 2.48 14.79
C ALA A 203 -8.67 1.54 15.02
N SER A 204 -8.52 0.23 14.86
CA SER A 204 -9.59 -0.76 15.11
C SER A 204 -10.10 -0.77 16.55
N ARG A 205 -9.27 -0.32 17.51
CA ARG A 205 -9.64 -0.19 18.92
C ARG A 205 -10.35 1.13 19.24
N ALA A 206 -10.49 2.04 18.29
CA ALA A 206 -11.22 3.28 18.46
C ALA A 206 -12.72 3.02 18.68
N LYS A 207 -13.43 4.08 19.10
CA LYS A 207 -14.89 4.05 19.28
C LYS A 207 -15.55 3.60 17.98
N LYS A 208 -16.51 2.68 18.08
CA LYS A 208 -17.34 2.28 16.93
C LYS A 208 -17.94 3.52 16.26
N GLY A 209 -17.90 3.56 14.94
CA GLY A 209 -18.22 4.71 14.09
C GLY A 209 -17.00 5.53 13.67
N THR A 210 -15.85 5.34 14.33
CA THR A 210 -14.62 6.12 14.10
C THR A 210 -13.41 5.26 13.76
N ARG A 211 -13.58 3.94 13.67
CA ARG A 211 -12.47 3.03 13.36
C ARG A 211 -12.04 3.21 11.92
N MET A 212 -10.73 3.16 11.73
CA MET A 212 -10.09 3.22 10.42
C MET A 212 -8.81 2.41 10.41
N TRP A 213 -8.36 2.07 9.21
CA TRP A 213 -7.07 1.48 8.94
C TRP A 213 -6.40 2.33 7.87
N TYR A 214 -5.20 2.82 8.16
CA TYR A 214 -4.34 3.42 7.15
C TYR A 214 -3.20 2.45 6.85
N ARG A 215 -3.11 1.98 5.61
CA ARG A 215 -2.05 1.06 5.13
C ARG A 215 -2.05 1.03 3.61
N ASN A 216 -0.92 0.69 3.00
CA ASN A 216 -0.76 0.56 1.54
C ASN A 216 -1.21 1.79 0.75
N GLY A 217 -1.05 2.98 1.34
CA GLY A 217 -1.45 4.24 0.71
C GLY A 217 -2.96 4.49 0.65
N VAL A 218 -3.73 3.87 1.56
CA VAL A 218 -5.19 3.95 1.58
C VAL A 218 -5.70 4.06 3.02
N VAL A 219 -6.64 4.96 3.25
CA VAL A 219 -7.44 5.00 4.48
C VAL A 219 -8.77 4.29 4.23
N LEU A 220 -9.01 3.22 4.98
CA LEU A 220 -10.27 2.48 4.96
C LEU A 220 -11.01 2.69 6.27
N HIS A 221 -12.21 3.24 6.20
CA HIS A 221 -13.08 3.45 7.35
C HIS A 221 -13.96 2.23 7.63
N GLU A 222 -14.45 2.06 8.86
CA GLU A 222 -15.32 0.92 9.22
C GLU A 222 -16.67 0.88 8.49
N ASN A 223 -17.13 2.02 7.96
CA ASN A 223 -18.29 2.09 7.07
C ASN A 223 -17.96 1.65 5.63
N GLY A 224 -16.69 1.34 5.35
CA GLY A 224 -16.11 0.96 4.07
C GLY A 224 -15.93 2.07 3.06
N GLN A 225 -15.99 3.33 3.50
CA GLN A 225 -15.44 4.44 2.73
C GLN A 225 -13.93 4.24 2.58
N VAL A 226 -13.45 4.42 1.35
CA VAL A 226 -12.04 4.34 0.99
C VAL A 226 -11.60 5.74 0.58
N GLN A 227 -10.50 6.20 1.16
CA GLN A 227 -9.82 7.43 0.79
C GLN A 227 -8.42 7.06 0.30
N SER A 228 -8.11 7.45 -0.94
CA SER A 228 -6.83 7.20 -1.61
C SER A 228 -6.04 8.49 -1.90
N ASP A 229 -6.58 9.65 -1.50
CA ASP A 229 -5.99 10.96 -1.73
C ASP A 229 -6.12 11.85 -0.48
N GLY A 230 -5.50 13.04 -0.53
CA GLY A 230 -5.49 13.99 0.57
C GLY A 230 -4.46 13.65 1.64
N PHE A 231 -4.72 14.11 2.86
CA PHE A 231 -3.72 14.05 3.94
C PHE A 231 -4.26 13.35 5.18
N VAL A 232 -3.36 12.69 5.90
CA VAL A 232 -3.57 12.26 7.28
C VAL A 232 -2.71 13.13 8.18
N THR A 233 -3.25 13.54 9.33
CA THR A 233 -2.54 14.34 10.32
C THR A 233 -2.73 13.73 11.70
N PHE A 234 -1.64 13.62 12.45
CA PHE A 234 -1.66 13.14 13.83
C PHE A 234 -0.49 13.75 14.61
N SER A 235 -0.46 13.50 15.91
CA SER A 235 0.65 13.93 16.77
C SER A 235 1.15 12.75 17.57
N LEU A 236 2.47 12.64 17.66
CA LEU A 236 3.14 11.66 18.50
C LEU A 236 3.72 12.36 19.72
N ASP A 237 3.63 11.70 20.87
CA ASP A 237 4.26 12.17 22.09
C ASP A 237 5.74 11.77 22.06
N ALA A 238 6.60 12.76 21.97
CA ALA A 238 8.04 12.58 21.89
C ALA A 238 8.62 11.85 23.11
N THR A 239 7.99 11.96 24.27
CA THR A 239 8.49 11.31 25.50
C THR A 239 8.18 9.82 25.53
N LYS A 240 7.39 9.30 24.59
CA LYS A 240 7.08 7.86 24.47
C LYS A 240 8.09 7.11 23.61
N PHE A 241 9.06 7.81 23.03
CA PHE A 241 10.10 7.22 22.21
C PHE A 241 11.42 6.96 22.95
N SER A 242 11.56 7.44 24.18
CA SER A 242 12.70 7.24 25.07
C SER A 242 12.67 5.88 25.76
#